data_AF-A0AAD7GAN1-F1
#
_entry.id   AF-A0AAD7GAN1-F1
#
_cell.length_a   1.000
_cell.length_b   1.000
_cell.length_c   1.000
_cell.angle_alpha   90.00
_cell.angle_beta   90.00
_cell.angle_gamma   90.00
#
_symmetry.space_group_name_H-M   'P 1'
#
loop_
_entity.id
_entity.type
_entity.pdbx_description
1 polymer ?
#
loop_
_entity_poly.entity_id
_entity_poly.type
_entity_poly.pdbx_seq_one_letter_code
_entity_poly.pdbx_strand_id
1 'polypeptide(L)'
;MSVILPDEIVSEILSPALKVSDELFSDTSDVSPFADHSPSTSVYLLVCKDWLRVATPLLYNVVVLRSKAQSNALKKDLRSNPAFGQFIKKLWVEGGYGMAMHTILQSAPNITDLFISLTIWSSDGTQGLCKGLPLVNPDRVITVDPQQHGKTLKNKHLSALLKVLFSCICAWDNIPFIRFTQFLLDIVQKVFGFTCPDGISNNPHHRPSE
;
A
#
# COMPACT_ATOMS: atom_id res chain seq x y z
N MET A 1 13.69 -9.87 40.97
CA MET A 1 13.31 -10.84 39.92
C MET A 1 12.67 -10.04 38.80
N SER A 2 13.24 -9.99 37.59
CA SER A 2 12.57 -9.33 36.48
C SER A 2 11.44 -10.23 35.98
N VAL A 3 10.21 -9.74 36.03
CA VAL A 3 9.09 -10.43 35.41
C VAL A 3 9.28 -10.33 33.91
N ILE A 4 9.49 -11.47 33.24
CA ILE A 4 9.54 -11.54 31.78
C ILE A 4 8.10 -11.62 31.31
N LEU A 5 7.66 -10.62 30.54
CA LEU A 5 6.34 -10.66 29.90
C LEU A 5 6.38 -11.60 28.71
N PRO A 6 5.38 -12.49 28.53
CA PRO A 6 5.23 -13.27 27.31
C PRO A 6 5.09 -12.36 26.08
N ASP A 7 5.55 -12.84 24.93
CA ASP A 7 5.55 -12.08 23.67
C ASP A 7 4.15 -11.69 23.24
N GLU A 8 3.15 -12.52 23.52
CA GLU A 8 1.74 -12.28 23.22
C GLU A 8 1.24 -11.04 23.96
N ILE A 9 1.63 -10.89 25.22
CA ILE A 9 1.25 -9.74 26.06
C ILE A 9 1.97 -8.47 25.58
N VAL A 10 3.26 -8.57 25.23
CA VAL A 10 3.99 -7.44 24.63
C VAL A 10 3.34 -7.03 23.30
N SER A 11 2.97 -8.00 22.47
CA SER A 11 2.28 -7.76 21.20
C SER A 11 0.91 -7.09 21.41
N GLU A 12 0.13 -7.52 22.40
CA GLU A 12 -1.15 -6.93 22.74
C GLU A 12 -1.00 -5.49 23.24
N ILE A 13 -0.02 -5.22 24.10
CA ILE A 13 0.31 -3.88 24.59
C ILE A 13 0.71 -2.93 23.44
N LEU A 14 1.51 -3.43 22.49
CA LEU A 14 2.02 -2.62 21.38
C LEU A 14 1.05 -2.46 20.22
N SER A 15 0.07 -3.37 20.09
CA SER A 15 -0.86 -3.42 18.97
C SER A 15 -1.60 -2.10 18.72
N PRO A 16 -2.17 -1.40 19.72
CA PRO A 16 -2.88 -0.14 19.50
C PRO A 16 -2.03 0.98 18.91
N ALA A 17 -0.72 0.95 19.15
CA ALA A 17 0.20 1.99 18.69
C ALA A 17 0.89 1.63 17.36
N LEU A 18 0.98 0.35 17.01
CA LEU A 18 1.71 -0.13 15.83
C LEU A 18 0.82 -0.62 14.69
N LYS A 19 -0.43 -1.01 14.97
CA LYS A 19 -1.33 -1.53 13.94
C LYS A 19 -2.15 -0.42 13.30
N VAL A 20 -2.35 -0.56 12.01
CA VAL A 20 -3.30 0.22 11.23
C VAL A 20 -4.55 -0.63 11.02
N SER A 21 -5.73 -0.12 11.37
CA SER A 21 -6.99 -0.84 11.19
C SER A 21 -7.31 -1.00 9.70
N ASP A 22 -8.16 -1.98 9.37
CA ASP A 22 -8.53 -2.20 7.96
C ASP A 22 -9.35 -1.04 7.40
N GLU A 23 -10.20 -0.45 8.24
CA GLU A 23 -11.01 0.72 7.92
C GLU A 23 -10.11 1.91 7.57
N LEU A 24 -9.06 2.15 8.37
CA LEU A 24 -8.11 3.23 8.10
C LEU A 24 -7.27 2.95 6.85
N PHE A 25 -6.89 1.69 6.61
CA PHE A 25 -6.13 1.28 5.42
C PHE A 25 -6.99 1.27 4.13
N SER A 26 -8.31 1.21 4.24
CA SER A 26 -9.20 1.22 3.08
C SER A 26 -9.94 2.53 2.89
N ASP A 27 -9.60 3.55 3.67
CA ASP A 27 -10.18 4.89 3.58
C ASP A 27 -9.87 5.51 2.21
N THR A 28 -10.92 5.89 1.48
CA THR A 28 -10.82 6.53 0.17
C THR A 28 -11.30 7.98 0.20
N SER A 29 -11.29 8.61 1.37
CA SER A 29 -11.63 10.03 1.54
C SER A 29 -10.64 10.92 0.79
N ASP A 30 -11.07 12.14 0.46
CA ASP A 30 -10.24 13.10 -0.28
C ASP A 30 -8.97 13.49 0.48
N VAL A 31 -9.03 13.48 1.82
CA VAL A 31 -7.88 13.69 2.69
C VAL A 31 -7.44 12.34 3.24
N SER A 32 -6.17 11.99 3.01
CA SER A 32 -5.58 10.77 3.55
C SER A 32 -5.70 10.73 5.07
N PRO A 33 -6.12 9.61 5.68
CA PRO A 33 -6.14 9.48 7.15
C PRO A 33 -4.72 9.53 7.75
N PHE A 34 -3.70 9.37 6.92
CA PHE A 34 -2.30 9.46 7.29
C PHE A 34 -1.71 10.85 7.01
N ALA A 35 -2.55 11.84 6.63
CA ALA A 35 -2.17 13.22 6.35
C ALA A 35 -1.52 13.91 7.54
N ASP A 36 -2.07 13.66 8.72
CA ASP A 36 -1.65 14.30 9.95
C ASP A 36 -0.30 13.76 10.44
N HIS A 37 0.48 14.66 11.05
CA HIS A 37 1.76 14.30 11.62
C HIS A 37 1.53 13.55 12.93
N SER A 38 1.83 12.26 12.94
CA SER A 38 1.95 11.46 14.14
C SER A 38 3.42 11.28 14.53
N PRO A 39 3.74 11.14 15.83
CA PRO A 39 5.07 10.74 16.27
C PRO A 39 5.50 9.43 15.62
N SER A 40 6.79 9.28 15.33
CA SER A 40 7.31 8.02 14.78
C SER A 40 7.06 6.88 15.76
N THR A 41 6.30 5.88 15.33
CA THR A 41 6.04 4.67 16.10
C THR A 41 7.27 3.77 16.21
N SER A 42 8.35 4.07 15.47
CA SER A 42 9.64 3.37 15.59
C SER A 42 10.28 3.51 16.97
N VAL A 43 9.87 4.48 17.79
CA VAL A 43 10.42 4.68 19.14
C VAL A 43 10.17 3.46 20.05
N TYR A 44 9.09 2.71 19.82
CA TYR A 44 8.78 1.51 20.60
C TYR A 44 9.81 0.38 20.38
N LEU A 45 10.51 0.38 19.23
CA LEU A 45 11.55 -0.61 18.92
C LEU A 45 12.84 -0.38 19.73
N LEU A 46 12.98 0.77 20.39
CA LEU A 46 14.21 1.17 21.09
C LEU A 46 14.17 0.88 22.60
N VAL A 47 13.07 0.34 23.12
CA VAL A 47 12.88 0.11 24.56
C VAL A 47 13.78 -1.03 25.06
N CYS A 48 13.66 -2.22 24.47
CA CYS A 48 14.50 -3.38 24.77
C CYS A 48 14.51 -4.38 23.60
N LYS A 49 15.34 -5.42 23.68
CA LYS A 49 15.47 -6.43 22.61
C LYS A 49 14.17 -7.22 22.37
N ASP A 50 13.40 -7.50 23.42
CA ASP A 50 12.12 -8.20 23.27
C ASP A 50 11.09 -7.31 22.58
N TRP A 51 11.02 -6.03 22.94
CA TRP A 51 10.16 -5.06 22.24
C TRP A 51 10.59 -4.90 20.78
N LEU A 52 11.88 -4.77 20.48
CA LEU A 52 12.36 -4.76 19.09
C LEU A 52 11.87 -5.99 18.32
N ARG A 53 12.06 -7.19 18.87
CA ARG A 53 11.72 -8.46 18.23
C ARG A 53 10.21 -8.61 18.01
N VAL A 54 9.37 -8.26 19.00
CA VAL A 54 7.91 -8.37 18.93
C VAL A 54 7.29 -7.24 18.10
N ALA A 55 7.80 -6.01 18.21
CA ALA A 55 7.29 -4.84 17.51
C ALA A 55 7.61 -4.82 16.02
N THR A 56 8.77 -5.35 15.61
CA THR A 56 9.22 -5.33 14.20
C THR A 56 8.17 -5.88 13.23
N PRO A 57 7.62 -7.11 13.40
CA PRO A 57 6.60 -7.61 12.49
C PRO A 57 5.32 -6.77 12.53
N LEU A 58 4.96 -6.18 13.68
CA LEU A 58 3.78 -5.31 13.80
C LEU A 58 3.98 -4.00 13.03
N LEU A 59 5.14 -3.35 13.19
CA LEU A 59 5.48 -2.09 12.54
C LEU A 59 5.54 -2.22 11.01
N TYR A 60 6.12 -3.32 10.51
CA TYR A 60 6.25 -3.57 9.08
C TYR A 60 4.99 -4.15 8.44
N ASN A 61 3.99 -4.56 9.22
CA ASN A 61 2.79 -5.21 8.69
C ASN A 61 2.04 -4.33 7.68
N VAL A 62 1.90 -3.04 8.02
CA VAL A 62 1.28 -2.02 7.18
C VAL A 62 2.27 -0.90 6.94
N VAL A 63 2.72 -0.75 5.70
CA VAL A 63 3.66 0.28 5.29
C VAL A 63 2.93 1.39 4.54
N VAL A 64 3.03 2.62 5.02
CA VAL A 64 2.47 3.81 4.37
C VAL A 64 3.59 4.69 3.84
N LEU A 65 3.63 4.88 2.52
CA LEU A 65 4.61 5.70 1.82
C LEU A 65 3.92 6.96 1.28
N ARG A 66 4.28 8.11 1.85
CA ARG A 66 3.74 9.43 1.49
C ARG A 66 4.80 10.39 0.95
N SER A 67 6.05 9.91 0.85
CA SER A 67 7.16 10.71 0.34
C SER A 67 8.27 9.86 -0.28
N LYS A 68 9.08 10.53 -1.11
CA LYS A 68 10.30 9.96 -1.68
C LYS A 68 11.35 9.65 -0.62
N ALA A 69 11.38 10.42 0.48
CA ALA A 69 12.31 10.19 1.58
C ALA A 69 11.98 8.88 2.30
N GLN A 70 10.71 8.66 2.68
CA GLN A 70 10.24 7.41 3.28
C GLN A 70 10.54 6.20 2.38
N SER A 71 10.25 6.30 1.09
CA SER A 71 10.50 5.22 0.14
C SER A 71 11.99 4.88 0.02
N ASN A 72 12.88 5.87 0.06
CA ASN A 72 14.32 5.61 0.03
C ASN A 72 14.85 5.06 1.35
N ALA A 73 14.31 5.49 2.49
CA ALA A 73 14.62 4.92 3.80
C ALA A 73 14.23 3.45 3.84
N LEU A 74 12.98 3.12 3.50
CA LEU A 74 12.51 1.74 3.47
C LEU A 74 13.32 0.87 2.49
N LYS A 75 13.62 1.38 1.29
CA LYS A 75 14.52 0.69 0.34
C LYS A 75 15.87 0.35 0.98
N LYS A 76 16.46 1.28 1.73
CA LYS A 76 17.75 1.07 2.40
C LYS A 76 17.61 0.00 3.49
N ASP A 77 16.54 0.06 4.27
CA ASP A 77 16.29 -0.85 5.38
C ASP A 77 16.04 -2.28 4.87
N LEU A 78 15.24 -2.45 3.82
CA LEU A 78 14.98 -3.74 3.18
C LEU A 78 16.23 -4.35 2.52
N ARG A 79 17.13 -3.51 1.98
CA ARG A 79 18.42 -3.99 1.47
C ARG A 79 19.35 -4.46 2.59
N SER A 80 19.31 -3.77 3.72
CA SER A 80 20.17 -4.09 4.86
C SER A 80 19.62 -5.29 5.64
N ASN A 81 18.30 -5.44 5.65
CA ASN A 81 17.57 -6.47 6.40
C ASN A 81 16.46 -7.09 5.52
N PRO A 82 16.80 -7.99 4.58
CA PRO A 82 15.82 -8.57 3.66
C PRO A 82 14.65 -9.27 4.34
N ALA A 83 14.85 -9.82 5.54
CA ALA A 83 13.80 -10.47 6.33
C ALA A 83 12.63 -9.54 6.65
N PHE A 84 12.84 -8.22 6.75
CA PHE A 84 11.78 -7.27 7.08
C PHE A 84 10.72 -7.18 5.98
N GLY A 85 11.11 -7.42 4.72
CA GLY A 85 10.17 -7.43 3.61
C GLY A 85 9.13 -8.56 3.71
N GLN A 86 9.44 -9.65 4.41
CA GLN A 86 8.48 -10.75 4.63
C GLN A 86 7.32 -10.36 5.55
N PHE A 87 7.50 -9.35 6.41
CA PHE A 87 6.46 -8.87 7.31
C PHE A 87 5.47 -7.93 6.64
N ILE A 88 5.82 -7.35 5.48
CA ILE A 88 4.96 -6.42 4.76
C ILE A 88 3.80 -7.18 4.13
N LYS A 89 2.58 -6.90 4.62
CA LYS A 89 1.32 -7.47 4.12
C LYS A 89 0.48 -6.43 3.41
N LYS A 90 0.45 -5.21 3.94
CA LYS A 90 -0.30 -4.10 3.35
C LYS A 90 0.65 -2.97 2.98
N LEU A 91 0.55 -2.49 1.74
CA LEU A 91 1.34 -1.39 1.23
C LEU A 91 0.43 -0.28 0.72
N TRP A 92 0.59 0.92 1.27
CA TRP A 92 -0.09 2.14 0.85
C TRP A 92 0.89 3.11 0.22
N VAL A 93 0.61 3.59 -0.99
CA VAL A 93 1.51 4.45 -1.77
C VAL A 93 0.78 5.70 -2.25
N GLU A 94 1.22 6.89 -1.80
CA GLU A 94 0.67 8.18 -2.21
C GLU A 94 1.54 8.90 -3.25
N GLY A 95 1.74 8.28 -4.42
CA GLY A 95 2.44 8.91 -5.55
C GLY A 95 3.52 8.05 -6.20
N GLY A 96 4.32 8.67 -7.07
CA GLY A 96 5.38 7.99 -7.83
C GLY A 96 6.78 8.22 -7.28
N TYR A 97 7.31 7.29 -6.47
CA TYR A 97 8.61 7.45 -5.79
C TYR A 97 9.82 6.87 -6.53
N GLY A 98 9.71 6.69 -7.84
CA GLY A 98 10.80 6.25 -8.72
C GLY A 98 11.23 4.81 -8.45
N MET A 99 12.50 4.52 -8.73
CA MET A 99 13.06 3.16 -8.64
C MET A 99 13.09 2.58 -7.22
N ALA A 100 12.86 3.37 -6.18
CA ALA A 100 12.72 2.84 -4.83
C ALA A 100 11.55 1.84 -4.73
N MET A 101 10.44 2.13 -5.42
CA MET A 101 9.27 1.26 -5.43
C MET A 101 9.56 -0.11 -6.02
N HIS A 102 10.42 -0.21 -7.03
CA HIS A 102 10.80 -1.50 -7.61
C HIS A 102 11.50 -2.39 -6.57
N THR A 103 12.47 -1.84 -5.83
CA THR A 103 13.17 -2.58 -4.78
C THR A 103 12.22 -2.96 -3.64
N ILE A 104 11.31 -2.06 -3.23
CA ILE A 104 10.35 -2.35 -2.16
C ILE A 104 9.44 -3.50 -2.55
N LEU A 105 8.79 -3.42 -3.73
CA LEU A 105 7.88 -4.46 -4.22
C LEU A 105 8.61 -5.79 -4.44
N GLN A 106 9.84 -5.76 -4.96
CA GLN A 106 10.68 -6.96 -5.09
C GLN A 106 11.04 -7.60 -3.74
N SER A 107 11.19 -6.80 -2.68
CA SER A 107 11.58 -7.29 -1.36
C SER A 107 10.40 -7.72 -0.51
N ALA A 108 9.17 -7.42 -0.93
CA ALA A 108 7.93 -7.64 -0.18
C ALA A 108 7.00 -8.62 -0.93
N PRO A 109 7.38 -9.91 -1.04
CA PRO A 109 6.62 -10.90 -1.82
C PRO A 109 5.25 -11.24 -1.20
N ASN A 110 5.04 -10.86 0.06
CA ASN A 110 3.88 -11.22 0.87
C ASN A 110 2.78 -10.16 0.89
N ILE A 111 2.85 -9.16 -0.01
CA ILE A 111 1.83 -8.11 -0.10
C ILE A 111 0.50 -8.73 -0.54
N THR A 112 -0.48 -8.70 0.36
CA THR A 112 -1.87 -9.10 0.13
C THR A 112 -2.76 -7.92 -0.22
N ASP A 113 -2.43 -6.73 0.31
CA ASP A 113 -3.23 -5.53 0.15
C ASP A 113 -2.40 -4.38 -0.40
N LEU A 114 -2.84 -3.84 -1.53
CA LEU A 114 -2.15 -2.76 -2.20
C LEU A 114 -3.08 -1.55 -2.38
N PHE A 115 -2.74 -0.45 -1.72
CA PHE A 115 -3.38 0.84 -1.92
C PHE A 115 -2.47 1.74 -2.77
N ILE A 116 -2.99 2.27 -3.88
CA ILE A 116 -2.26 3.18 -4.76
C ILE A 116 -3.09 4.44 -4.99
N SER A 117 -2.58 5.57 -4.52
CA SER A 117 -3.06 6.86 -4.98
C SER A 117 -2.50 7.17 -6.37
N LEU A 118 -3.39 7.55 -7.27
CA LEU A 118 -3.09 7.92 -8.64
C LEU A 118 -2.83 9.42 -8.82
N THR A 119 -2.62 10.15 -7.73
CA THR A 119 -2.12 11.54 -7.76
C THR A 119 -0.66 11.58 -8.22
N ILE A 120 -0.44 11.34 -9.51
CA ILE A 120 0.89 11.29 -10.12
C ILE A 120 1.20 12.62 -10.80
N TRP A 121 2.03 13.42 -10.16
CA TRP A 121 2.48 14.70 -10.68
C TRP A 121 3.52 14.51 -11.81
N SER A 122 3.76 15.56 -12.59
CA SER A 122 4.76 15.53 -13.68
C SER A 122 6.19 15.31 -13.17
N SER A 123 6.47 15.71 -11.92
CA SER A 123 7.75 15.49 -11.23
C SER A 123 7.92 14.07 -10.70
N ASP A 124 6.85 13.27 -10.64
CA ASP A 124 6.87 11.95 -10.05
C ASP A 124 7.42 10.89 -10.99
N GLY A 125 8.12 9.91 -10.42
CA GLY A 125 8.67 8.78 -11.17
C GLY A 125 7.83 7.53 -10.97
N THR A 126 7.06 7.10 -11.97
CA THR A 126 6.28 5.84 -11.89
C THR A 126 7.06 4.60 -12.31
N GLN A 127 8.28 4.74 -12.82
CA GLN A 127 9.09 3.65 -13.39
C GLN A 127 9.27 2.47 -12.43
N GLY A 128 9.45 2.73 -11.13
CA GLY A 128 9.62 1.66 -10.15
C GLY A 128 8.33 0.90 -9.85
N LEU A 129 7.18 1.59 -9.84
CA LEU A 129 5.87 0.95 -9.74
C LEU A 129 5.62 0.09 -10.99
N CYS A 130 5.84 0.64 -12.19
CA CYS A 130 5.66 -0.10 -13.44
C CYS A 130 6.51 -1.39 -13.51
N LYS A 131 7.70 -1.39 -12.92
CA LYS A 131 8.57 -2.59 -12.89
C LYS A 131 8.27 -3.53 -11.73
N GLY A 132 7.77 -2.99 -10.61
CA GLY A 132 7.56 -3.75 -9.38
C GLY A 132 6.17 -4.39 -9.28
N LEU A 133 5.13 -3.79 -9.86
CA LEU A 133 3.77 -4.35 -9.82
C LEU A 133 3.68 -5.77 -10.38
N PRO A 134 4.38 -6.15 -11.46
CA PRO A 134 4.41 -7.54 -11.92
C PRO A 134 5.09 -8.53 -10.97
N LEU A 135 5.77 -8.06 -9.91
CA LEU A 135 6.51 -8.90 -8.95
C LEU A 135 5.71 -9.26 -7.70
N VAL A 136 4.50 -8.72 -7.57
CA VAL A 136 3.59 -8.98 -6.44
C VAL A 136 2.32 -9.64 -6.97
N ASN A 137 1.54 -10.25 -6.07
CA ASN A 137 0.27 -10.89 -6.39
C ASN A 137 -0.76 -10.61 -5.27
N PRO A 138 -1.26 -9.36 -5.14
CA PRO A 138 -2.13 -8.96 -4.06
C PRO A 138 -3.55 -9.54 -4.22
N ASP A 139 -4.19 -9.83 -3.09
CA ASP A 139 -5.59 -10.27 -2.99
C ASP A 139 -6.56 -9.09 -3.05
N ARG A 140 -6.09 -7.89 -2.70
CA ARG A 140 -6.91 -6.68 -2.68
C ARG A 140 -6.13 -5.49 -3.24
N VAL A 141 -6.74 -4.78 -4.17
CA VAL A 141 -6.20 -3.54 -4.73
C VAL A 141 -7.20 -2.40 -4.59
N ILE A 142 -6.76 -1.34 -3.94
CA ILE A 142 -7.53 -0.11 -3.75
C ILE A 142 -6.83 1.00 -4.51
N THR A 143 -7.59 1.69 -5.35
CA THR A 143 -7.06 2.80 -6.13
C THR A 143 -7.88 4.05 -5.87
N VAL A 144 -7.20 5.15 -5.60
CA VAL A 144 -7.84 6.45 -5.39
C VAL A 144 -7.25 7.45 -6.34
N ASP A 145 -8.11 8.25 -6.96
CA ASP A 145 -7.71 9.48 -7.63
C ASP A 145 -8.41 10.62 -6.89
N PRO A 146 -7.68 11.48 -6.14
CA PRO A 146 -8.31 12.64 -5.57
C PRO A 146 -8.74 13.51 -6.74
N GLN A 147 -10.04 13.67 -6.91
CA GLN A 147 -10.62 14.52 -7.92
C GLN A 147 -10.06 15.93 -7.74
N GLN A 148 -9.03 16.28 -8.50
CA GLN A 148 -8.52 17.64 -8.53
C GLN A 148 -9.50 18.48 -9.34
N HIS A 149 -10.58 18.93 -8.71
CA HIS A 149 -11.45 20.00 -9.19
C HIS A 149 -11.92 19.81 -10.65
N GLY A 150 -12.28 18.58 -11.04
CA GLY A 150 -12.78 18.27 -12.39
C GLY A 150 -11.74 18.28 -13.51
N LYS A 151 -10.44 18.37 -13.22
CA LYS A 151 -9.37 18.28 -14.22
C LYS A 151 -8.74 16.89 -14.23
N THR A 152 -8.96 16.15 -15.32
CA THR A 152 -8.23 14.92 -15.60
C THR A 152 -6.73 15.20 -15.68
N LEU A 153 -5.94 14.63 -14.75
CA LEU A 153 -4.48 14.66 -14.80
C LEU A 153 -3.99 13.83 -16.00
N LYS A 154 -3.88 14.45 -17.16
CA LYS A 154 -3.29 13.82 -18.35
C LYS A 154 -1.76 13.87 -18.26
N ASN A 155 -1.18 12.86 -17.62
CA ASN A 155 0.27 12.70 -17.52
C ASN A 155 0.70 11.36 -18.15
N LYS A 156 1.78 11.39 -18.94
CA LYS A 156 2.40 10.19 -19.54
C LYS A 156 2.79 9.16 -18.47
N HIS A 157 3.21 9.63 -17.29
CA HIS A 157 3.61 8.78 -16.16
C HIS A 157 2.42 8.03 -15.57
N LEU A 158 1.28 8.71 -15.41
CA LEU A 158 0.03 8.09 -14.98
C LEU A 158 -0.48 7.11 -16.03
N SER A 159 -0.50 7.51 -17.31
CA SER A 159 -0.99 6.66 -18.41
C SER A 159 -0.18 5.36 -18.51
N ALA A 160 1.15 5.44 -18.37
CA ALA A 160 2.02 4.27 -18.35
C ALA A 160 1.76 3.37 -17.11
N LEU A 161 1.56 3.99 -15.94
CA LEU A 161 1.25 3.26 -14.71
C LEU A 161 -0.09 2.51 -14.83
N LEU A 162 -1.13 3.18 -15.33
CA LEU A 162 -2.45 2.57 -15.54
C LEU A 162 -2.37 1.39 -16.49
N LYS A 163 -1.67 1.53 -17.61
CA LYS A 163 -1.48 0.42 -18.55
C LYS A 163 -0.85 -0.80 -17.89
N VAL A 164 0.20 -0.61 -17.08
CA VAL A 164 0.85 -1.70 -16.35
C VAL A 164 -0.08 -2.27 -15.28
N LEU A 165 -0.74 -1.41 -14.51
CA LEU A 165 -1.65 -1.84 -13.44
C LEU A 165 -2.76 -2.73 -13.99
N PHE A 166 -3.42 -2.33 -15.09
CA PHE A 166 -4.43 -3.17 -15.75
C PHE A 166 -3.85 -4.48 -16.27
N SER A 167 -2.66 -4.45 -16.87
CA SER A 167 -1.99 -5.68 -17.31
C SER A 167 -1.68 -6.62 -16.15
N CYS A 168 -1.32 -6.10 -14.98
CA CYS A 168 -1.04 -6.91 -13.79
C CYS A 168 -2.33 -7.46 -13.19
N ILE A 169 -3.38 -6.64 -13.09
CA ILE A 169 -4.71 -7.08 -12.62
C ILE A 169 -5.22 -8.28 -13.41
N CYS A 170 -4.99 -8.32 -14.73
CA CYS A 170 -5.38 -9.45 -15.56
C CYS A 170 -4.46 -10.68 -15.45
N ALA A 171 -3.27 -10.52 -14.87
CA ALA A 171 -2.24 -11.55 -14.79
C ALA A 171 -2.04 -12.13 -13.38
N TRP A 172 -2.56 -11.46 -12.35
CA TRP A 172 -2.54 -11.94 -10.98
C TRP A 172 -3.42 -13.19 -10.83
N ASP A 173 -2.86 -14.22 -10.19
CA ASP A 173 -3.52 -15.51 -10.03
C ASP A 173 -4.72 -15.42 -9.08
N ASN A 174 -4.62 -14.53 -8.09
CA ASN A 174 -5.72 -14.23 -7.18
C ASN A 174 -6.62 -13.21 -7.85
N ILE A 175 -7.93 -13.44 -7.85
CA ILE A 175 -8.90 -12.44 -8.32
C ILE A 175 -8.87 -11.31 -7.29
N PRO A 176 -8.23 -10.16 -7.59
CA PRO A 176 -8.10 -9.14 -6.58
C PRO A 176 -9.49 -8.56 -6.32
N PHE A 177 -9.85 -8.33 -5.05
CA PHE A 177 -10.93 -7.39 -4.75
C PHE A 177 -10.46 -6.01 -5.19
N ILE A 178 -11.07 -5.47 -6.24
CA ILE A 178 -10.67 -4.16 -6.77
C ILE A 178 -11.69 -3.11 -6.38
N ARG A 179 -11.22 -2.09 -5.67
CA ARG A 179 -11.98 -0.85 -5.49
C ARG A 179 -11.39 0.22 -6.41
N PHE A 180 -12.15 0.57 -7.44
CA PHE A 180 -11.87 1.69 -8.32
C PHE A 180 -12.65 2.94 -7.88
N THR A 181 -12.06 4.12 -8.08
CA THR A 181 -12.84 5.36 -8.13
C THR A 181 -13.64 5.43 -9.44
N GLN A 182 -14.72 6.21 -9.46
CA GLN A 182 -15.55 6.41 -10.65
C GLN A 182 -14.72 6.84 -11.87
N PHE A 183 -13.69 7.68 -11.66
CA PHE A 183 -12.79 8.12 -12.72
C PHE A 183 -12.04 6.97 -13.41
N LEU A 184 -11.58 5.98 -12.64
CA LEU A 184 -10.91 4.81 -13.21
C LEU A 184 -11.86 3.94 -13.99
N LEU A 185 -13.09 3.76 -13.51
CA LEU A 185 -14.12 3.06 -14.27
C LEU A 185 -14.37 3.73 -15.62
N ASP A 186 -14.45 5.06 -15.65
CA ASP A 186 -14.63 5.82 -16.89
C ASP A 186 -13.44 5.65 -17.85
N ILE A 187 -12.20 5.60 -17.34
CA ILE A 187 -11.01 5.34 -18.16
C ILE A 187 -11.01 3.91 -18.69
N VAL A 188 -11.31 2.93 -17.84
CA VAL A 188 -11.37 1.51 -18.23
C VAL A 188 -12.35 1.31 -19.37
N GLN A 189 -13.56 1.85 -19.21
CA GLN A 189 -14.61 1.77 -20.22
C GLN A 189 -14.22 2.48 -21.51
N LYS A 190 -13.64 3.69 -21.43
CA LYS A 190 -13.27 4.49 -22.61
C LYS A 190 -12.05 3.96 -23.37
N VAL A 191 -11.03 3.49 -22.64
CA VAL A 191 -9.72 3.15 -23.22
C VAL A 191 -9.66 1.69 -23.63
N PHE A 192 -10.27 0.80 -22.84
CA PHE A 192 -10.10 -0.63 -23.02
C PHE A 192 -11.39 -1.35 -23.43
N GLY A 193 -12.53 -0.66 -23.47
CA GLY A 193 -13.82 -1.25 -23.88
C GLY A 193 -14.28 -2.42 -22.99
N PHE A 194 -13.66 -2.61 -21.82
CA PHE A 194 -14.08 -3.62 -20.86
C PHE A 194 -15.33 -3.13 -20.14
N THR A 195 -16.42 -3.88 -20.30
CA THR A 195 -17.40 -4.02 -19.22
C THR A 195 -16.72 -4.80 -18.11
N CYS A 196 -16.65 -4.25 -16.90
CA CYS A 196 -16.07 -4.92 -15.76
C CYS A 196 -16.62 -6.35 -15.61
N PRO A 197 -15.79 -7.34 -15.27
CA PRO A 197 -16.30 -8.66 -14.93
C PRO A 197 -17.23 -8.53 -13.71
N ASP A 198 -18.33 -9.28 -13.74
CA ASP A 198 -19.36 -9.31 -12.69
C ASP A 198 -18.70 -9.59 -11.32
N GLY A 199 -18.59 -8.56 -10.48
CA GLY A 199 -17.87 -8.65 -9.19
C GLY A 199 -17.48 -7.31 -8.56
N ILE A 200 -17.56 -6.19 -9.29
CA ILE A 200 -17.31 -4.85 -8.73
C ILE A 200 -18.53 -4.38 -7.95
N SER A 201 -18.47 -4.51 -6.62
CA SER A 201 -19.44 -3.89 -5.73
C SER A 201 -19.13 -2.41 -5.55
N ASN A 202 -20.05 -1.53 -5.98
CA ASN A 202 -20.04 -0.10 -5.67
C ASN A 202 -20.45 0.20 -4.22
N ASN A 203 -20.60 -0.80 -3.35
CA ASN A 203 -21.13 -0.61 -2.01
C ASN A 203 -19.99 -0.51 -0.98
N PRO A 204 -19.84 0.63 -0.28
CA PRO A 204 -18.77 0.84 0.70
C PRO A 204 -18.78 -0.18 1.87
N HIS A 205 -19.87 -0.94 2.06
CA HIS A 205 -20.06 -1.85 3.18
C HIS A 205 -20.23 -3.34 2.82
N HIS A 206 -20.04 -3.75 1.56
CA HIS A 206 -20.24 -5.16 1.23
C HIS A 206 -18.94 -5.97 1.36
N ARG A 207 -18.82 -6.71 2.48
CA ARG A 207 -17.91 -7.83 2.62
C ARG A 207 -18.67 -9.12 2.23
N PRO A 208 -18.06 -10.11 1.56
CA PRO A 208 -18.58 -11.48 1.56
C PRO A 208 -18.45 -12.02 2.98
N SER A 209 -19.53 -12.56 3.51
CA SER A 209 -19.54 -13.32 4.76
C SER A 209 -18.77 -14.63 4.56
N GLU A 210 -17.65 -14.77 5.27
CA GLU A 210 -17.10 -16.04 5.76
C GLU A 210 -16.91 -15.92 7.27
#